data_AF-A0A7V2WUU3-F1
#
_entry.id   AF-A0A7V2WUU3-F1
#
_cell.length_a   1.000
_cell.length_b   1.000
_cell.length_c   1.000
_cell.angle_alpha   90.00
_cell.angle_beta   90.00
_cell.angle_gamma   90.00
#
_symmetry.space_group_name_H-M   'P 1'
#
loop_
_entity.id
_entity.type
_entity.pdbx_description
1 polymer ?
#
loop_
_entity_poly.entity_id
_entity_poly.type
_entity_poly.pdbx_seq_one_letter_code
_entity_poly.pdbx_strand_id
1 'polypeptide(L)'
;MTSIEPNNSSSAPKEKRQATEYPPKWFAAGDNPYGVEILDISDFTKNAVATQYNESVVESFNESRSDNGEKYKTALIANSETYKANIIYQNRGQGALYKAESMEVKWDIYSYDSWLYFVKSWTGELAYKAHFIKKKDKLVIDKIVTGAVARMSSTDEEKETYAAQNVYSMIQTHLMETEWPYKIPEMMRDIPEELIASHMFALFGAKATMATHANVLNIRRSS
;
A
#
# COMPACT_ATOMS: atom_id res chain seq x y z
N MET A 1 42.36 39.73 -22.50
CA MET A 1 40.91 40.01 -22.46
C MET A 1 40.23 38.84 -23.14
N THR A 2 39.79 37.88 -22.34
CA THR A 2 39.24 36.61 -22.82
C THR A 2 37.74 36.66 -22.58
N SER A 3 36.96 36.67 -23.66
CA SER A 3 35.50 36.68 -23.61
C SER A 3 34.98 35.38 -23.01
N ILE A 4 34.10 35.51 -22.01
CA ILE A 4 33.33 34.43 -21.39
C ILE A 4 31.98 34.40 -22.10
N GLU A 5 31.67 33.30 -22.79
CA GLU A 5 30.30 32.99 -23.23
C GLU A 5 29.49 32.42 -22.04
N PRO A 6 28.22 32.84 -21.84
CA PRO A 6 27.38 32.24 -20.82
C PRO A 6 26.77 30.91 -21.33
N ASN A 7 27.14 29.84 -20.63
CA ASN A 7 26.57 28.51 -20.74
C ASN A 7 25.11 28.53 -20.23
N ASN A 8 24.14 28.52 -21.14
CA ASN A 8 22.72 28.45 -20.79
C ASN A 8 22.32 26.97 -20.63
N SER A 9 22.41 26.47 -19.40
CA SER A 9 22.04 25.09 -19.08
C SER A 9 20.53 24.88 -19.22
N SER A 10 20.17 24.06 -20.19
CA SER A 10 18.96 23.25 -20.33
C SER A 10 18.02 23.23 -19.11
N SER A 11 16.85 23.83 -19.27
CA SER A 11 15.67 23.56 -18.45
C SER A 11 14.95 22.35 -19.04
N ALA A 12 14.95 21.22 -18.32
CA ALA A 12 14.12 20.09 -18.65
C ALA A 12 12.63 20.51 -18.67
N PRO A 13 11.81 20.03 -19.60
CA PRO A 13 10.40 20.39 -19.65
C PRO A 13 9.67 19.80 -18.44
N LYS A 14 9.02 20.68 -17.65
CA LYS A 14 8.01 20.28 -16.67
C LYS A 14 6.81 19.73 -17.44
N GLU A 15 6.69 18.40 -17.49
CA GLU A 15 5.52 17.73 -18.03
C GLU A 15 4.28 18.19 -17.28
N LYS A 16 3.32 18.79 -18.01
CA LYS A 16 2.00 19.10 -17.50
C LYS A 16 1.28 17.76 -17.26
N ARG A 17 1.09 17.38 -16.00
CA ARG A 17 0.15 16.31 -15.63
C ARG A 17 -1.22 16.72 -16.17
N GLN A 18 -1.78 15.95 -17.08
CA GLN A 18 -3.14 16.18 -17.56
C GLN A 18 -4.09 16.07 -16.36
N ALA A 19 -4.95 17.06 -16.17
CA ALA A 19 -5.99 17.01 -15.14
C ALA A 19 -6.85 15.77 -15.41
N THR A 20 -6.98 14.90 -14.42
CA THR A 20 -7.87 13.74 -14.52
C THR A 20 -9.30 14.25 -14.72
N GLU A 21 -10.07 13.60 -15.60
CA GLU A 21 -11.47 13.96 -15.87
C GLU A 21 -12.34 13.93 -14.60
N TYR A 22 -11.88 13.17 -13.59
CA TYR A 22 -12.44 13.09 -12.26
C TYR A 22 -11.31 13.29 -11.23
N PRO A 23 -11.21 14.46 -10.59
CA PRO A 23 -10.25 14.68 -9.51
C PRO A 23 -10.69 13.92 -8.25
N PRO A 24 -9.75 13.60 -7.35
CA PRO A 24 -10.08 13.05 -6.03
C PRO A 24 -11.19 13.83 -5.33
N LYS A 25 -12.15 13.12 -4.73
CA LYS A 25 -13.35 13.74 -4.17
C LYS A 25 -13.74 13.13 -2.83
N TRP A 26 -14.02 13.99 -1.86
CA TRP A 26 -14.57 13.59 -0.57
C TRP A 26 -16.06 13.26 -0.65
N PHE A 27 -16.44 12.15 -0.02
CA PHE A 27 -17.80 11.73 0.26
C PHE A 27 -18.03 11.73 1.76
N ALA A 28 -19.10 12.40 2.21
CA ALA A 28 -19.47 12.43 3.60
C ALA A 28 -19.86 11.02 4.11
N ALA A 29 -19.79 10.82 5.42
CA ALA A 29 -20.08 9.52 6.05
C ALA A 29 -21.46 8.92 5.71
N GLY A 30 -22.46 9.78 5.46
CA GLY A 30 -23.81 9.36 5.08
C GLY A 30 -23.99 9.00 3.60
N ASP A 31 -23.02 9.36 2.75
CA ASP A 31 -23.09 9.22 1.30
C ASP A 31 -22.38 7.95 0.78
N ASN A 32 -21.85 7.13 1.69
CA ASN A 32 -21.09 5.93 1.35
C ASN A 32 -21.33 4.80 2.38
N PRO A 33 -21.09 3.52 2.05
CA PRO A 33 -21.46 2.40 2.91
C PRO A 33 -20.52 2.19 4.10
N TYR A 34 -19.43 2.94 4.23
CA TYR A 34 -18.41 2.77 5.26
C TYR A 34 -18.71 3.59 6.53
N GLY A 35 -19.69 4.50 6.50
CA GLY A 35 -20.09 5.28 7.68
C GLY A 35 -19.01 6.23 8.19
N VAL A 36 -18.03 6.54 7.34
CA VAL A 36 -16.93 7.50 7.60
C VAL A 36 -16.71 8.34 6.36
N GLU A 37 -16.05 9.49 6.51
CA GLU A 37 -15.66 10.29 5.36
C GLU A 37 -14.61 9.56 4.51
N ILE A 38 -14.85 9.48 3.19
CA ILE A 38 -14.01 8.77 2.22
C ILE A 38 -13.55 9.73 1.14
N LEU A 39 -12.24 9.77 0.89
CA LEU A 39 -11.69 10.34 -0.33
C LEU A 39 -11.68 9.25 -1.40
N ASP A 40 -12.53 9.40 -2.41
CA ASP A 40 -12.45 8.61 -3.63
C ASP A 40 -11.24 9.07 -4.45
N ILE A 41 -10.34 8.14 -4.70
CA ILE A 41 -9.13 8.34 -5.49
C ILE A 41 -9.09 7.37 -6.69
N SER A 42 -10.20 6.70 -6.98
CA SER A 42 -10.23 5.55 -7.87
C SER A 42 -9.89 5.89 -9.31
N ASP A 43 -10.39 7.01 -9.83
CA ASP A 43 -10.05 7.47 -11.19
C ASP A 43 -8.58 7.87 -11.30
N PHE A 44 -8.01 8.45 -10.25
CA PHE A 44 -6.57 8.72 -10.21
C PHE A 44 -5.78 7.41 -10.22
N THR A 45 -6.06 6.48 -9.30
CA THR A 45 -5.21 5.29 -9.09
C THR A 45 -5.36 4.24 -10.19
N LYS A 46 -6.53 4.14 -10.84
CA LYS A 46 -6.76 3.22 -11.97
C LYS A 46 -6.13 3.72 -13.28
N ASN A 47 -6.00 5.02 -13.46
CA ASN A 47 -5.41 5.61 -14.67
C ASN A 47 -3.94 6.05 -14.47
N ALA A 48 -3.43 5.98 -13.24
CA ALA A 48 -2.05 6.30 -12.96
C ALA A 48 -1.12 5.25 -13.58
N VAL A 49 -0.22 5.73 -14.43
CA VAL A 49 0.85 4.94 -15.03
C VAL A 49 2.11 5.09 -14.17
N ALA A 50 2.73 3.98 -13.79
CA ALA A 50 3.92 4.02 -12.95
C ALA A 50 5.09 4.66 -13.69
N THR A 51 5.60 5.82 -13.29
CA THR A 51 6.63 6.54 -14.05
C THR A 51 8.02 5.87 -14.05
N GLN A 52 8.20 4.74 -13.35
CA GLN A 52 9.48 4.04 -13.21
C GLN A 52 9.51 2.70 -13.96
N TYR A 53 9.19 2.71 -15.27
CA TYR A 53 9.53 1.60 -16.16
C TYR A 53 10.95 1.80 -16.67
N ASN A 54 11.93 1.27 -15.94
CA ASN A 54 13.20 0.92 -16.55
C ASN A 54 13.23 -0.59 -16.78
N GLU A 55 14.13 -1.04 -17.65
CA GLU A 55 14.23 -2.43 -18.06
C GLU A 55 14.40 -3.39 -16.88
N SER A 56 15.18 -3.00 -15.86
CA SER A 56 15.40 -3.82 -14.67
C SER A 56 14.15 -4.00 -13.79
N VAL A 57 13.27 -2.99 -13.72
CA VAL A 57 11.99 -3.12 -12.98
C VAL A 57 11.03 -4.05 -13.74
N VAL A 58 10.99 -3.98 -15.06
CA VAL A 58 10.16 -4.88 -15.90
C VAL A 58 10.65 -6.32 -15.78
N GLU A 59 11.96 -6.53 -15.85
CA GLU A 59 12.59 -7.83 -15.66
C GLU A 59 12.27 -8.41 -14.28
N SER A 60 12.46 -7.63 -13.21
CA SER A 60 12.14 -8.06 -11.84
C SER A 60 10.65 -8.42 -11.67
N PHE A 61 9.74 -7.61 -12.24
CA PHE A 61 8.31 -7.92 -12.22
C PHE A 61 8.02 -9.25 -12.93
N ASN A 62 8.57 -9.47 -14.13
CA ASN A 62 8.36 -10.69 -14.91
C ASN A 62 8.95 -11.94 -14.21
N GLU A 63 10.20 -11.86 -13.74
CA GLU A 63 10.85 -12.95 -13.01
C GLU A 63 10.04 -13.36 -11.78
N SER A 64 9.59 -12.37 -11.01
CA SER A 64 8.86 -12.61 -9.77
C SER A 64 7.50 -13.28 -9.99
N ARG A 65 6.91 -13.24 -11.21
CA ARG A 65 5.62 -13.92 -11.46
C ARG A 65 5.71 -15.44 -11.27
N SER A 66 6.88 -16.03 -11.50
CA SER A 66 7.15 -17.45 -11.29
C SER A 66 7.54 -17.82 -9.84
N ASP A 67 7.76 -16.81 -8.99
CA ASP A 67 8.19 -16.98 -7.61
C ASP A 67 7.05 -17.52 -6.73
N ASN A 68 7.34 -18.60 -5.99
CA ASN A 68 6.40 -19.17 -5.04
C ASN A 68 6.46 -18.49 -3.65
N GLY A 69 7.48 -17.68 -3.39
CA GLY A 69 7.66 -16.89 -2.17
C GLY A 69 8.35 -17.62 -1.01
N GLU A 70 8.83 -18.86 -1.19
CA GLU A 70 9.47 -19.62 -0.11
C GLU A 70 10.72 -18.93 0.45
N LYS A 71 11.45 -18.19 -0.40
CA LYS A 71 12.63 -17.42 0.00
C LYS A 71 12.34 -16.38 1.09
N TYR A 72 11.09 -15.93 1.21
CA TYR A 72 10.70 -14.93 2.20
C TYR A 72 10.59 -15.50 3.62
N LYS A 73 10.54 -16.84 3.79
CA LYS A 73 10.47 -17.49 5.09
C LYS A 73 11.61 -17.07 6.03
N THR A 74 12.82 -17.00 5.48
CA THR A 74 14.05 -16.61 6.19
C THR A 74 14.47 -15.17 5.95
N ALA A 75 13.79 -14.45 5.05
CA ALA A 75 14.10 -13.06 4.75
C ALA A 75 13.85 -12.14 5.95
N LEU A 76 14.76 -11.19 6.11
CA LEU A 76 14.70 -10.12 7.09
C LEU A 76 14.27 -8.81 6.42
N ILE A 77 13.52 -8.00 7.15
CA ILE A 77 13.21 -6.63 6.74
C ILE A 77 14.22 -5.73 7.42
N ALA A 78 15.00 -4.98 6.63
CA ALA A 78 16.00 -4.05 7.15
C ALA A 78 15.34 -2.97 8.03
N ASN A 79 15.98 -2.63 9.15
CA ASN A 79 15.49 -1.63 10.11
C ASN A 79 14.03 -1.87 10.53
N SER A 80 13.63 -3.13 10.68
CA SER A 80 12.26 -3.46 11.05
C SER A 80 12.01 -3.32 12.55
N GLU A 81 10.81 -2.86 12.86
CA GLU A 81 10.23 -2.89 14.18
C GLU A 81 9.11 -3.93 14.22
N THR A 82 8.69 -4.28 15.43
CA THR A 82 7.61 -5.24 15.67
C THR A 82 6.48 -4.55 16.41
N TYR A 83 5.29 -4.61 15.84
CA TYR A 83 4.08 -4.00 16.38
C TYR A 83 3.04 -5.07 16.72
N LYS A 84 2.25 -4.84 17.76
CA LYS A 84 1.13 -5.73 18.10
C LYS A 84 -0.03 -5.48 17.14
N ALA A 85 -0.83 -6.50 16.93
CA ALA A 85 -2.03 -6.40 16.11
C ALA A 85 -3.15 -7.26 16.69
N ASN A 86 -4.38 -6.99 16.27
CA ASN A 86 -5.54 -7.82 16.58
C ASN A 86 -6.50 -7.81 15.38
N ILE A 87 -6.08 -8.46 14.30
CA ILE A 87 -6.85 -8.51 13.05
C ILE A 87 -7.36 -9.92 12.86
N ILE A 88 -8.66 -10.09 12.67
CA ILE A 88 -9.24 -11.39 12.31
C ILE A 88 -8.84 -11.68 10.87
N TYR A 89 -8.20 -12.84 10.66
CA TYR A 89 -7.75 -13.30 9.35
C TYR A 89 -8.52 -14.57 8.98
N GLN A 90 -9.06 -14.59 7.76
CA GLN A 90 -9.64 -15.80 7.19
C GLN A 90 -8.55 -16.56 6.44
N ASN A 91 -8.21 -17.77 6.91
CA ASN A 91 -7.15 -18.56 6.30
C ASN A 91 -7.42 -18.79 4.81
N ARG A 92 -6.46 -18.45 3.96
CA ARG A 92 -6.47 -18.70 2.51
C ARG A 92 -5.57 -19.87 2.09
N GLY A 93 -4.93 -20.56 3.02
CA GLY A 93 -4.00 -21.66 2.74
C GLY A 93 -2.52 -21.22 2.77
N GLN A 94 -1.66 -22.00 2.11
CA GLN A 94 -0.23 -21.74 1.99
C GLN A 94 0.18 -21.54 0.53
N GLY A 95 1.33 -20.90 0.31
CA GLY A 95 1.86 -20.55 -1.00
C GLY A 95 1.63 -19.10 -1.38
N ALA A 96 1.66 -18.82 -2.68
CA ALA A 96 1.26 -17.53 -3.24
C ALA A 96 -0.26 -17.37 -3.11
N LEU A 97 -0.68 -16.49 -2.22
CA LEU A 97 -2.10 -16.18 -2.02
C LEU A 97 -2.60 -15.12 -3.00
N TYR A 98 -1.73 -14.19 -3.40
CA TYR A 98 -2.03 -13.16 -4.38
C TYR A 98 -0.78 -12.78 -5.16
N LYS A 99 -0.94 -12.59 -6.47
CA LYS A 99 0.10 -12.12 -7.39
C LYS A 99 -0.47 -10.94 -8.17
N ALA A 100 0.25 -9.83 -8.18
CA ALA A 100 -0.11 -8.68 -8.97
C ALA A 100 -0.19 -9.02 -10.47
N GLU A 101 -1.25 -8.57 -11.12
CA GLU A 101 -1.49 -8.78 -12.56
C GLU A 101 -0.80 -7.73 -13.44
N SER A 102 -0.41 -6.59 -12.85
CA SER A 102 0.31 -5.51 -13.52
C SER A 102 1.23 -4.77 -12.55
N MET A 103 2.07 -3.87 -13.06
CA MET A 103 3.00 -3.06 -12.24
C MET A 103 2.28 -1.98 -11.41
N GLU A 104 1.06 -1.61 -11.80
CA GLU A 104 0.21 -0.68 -11.06
C GLU A 104 -0.38 -1.36 -9.83
N VAL A 105 -0.47 -2.69 -9.82
CA VAL A 105 -0.81 -3.48 -8.63
C VAL A 105 0.47 -3.80 -7.87
N LYS A 106 0.56 -3.26 -6.65
CA LYS A 106 1.84 -3.09 -5.97
C LYS A 106 2.29 -4.24 -5.09
N TRP A 107 1.43 -5.22 -4.86
CA TRP A 107 1.68 -6.23 -3.83
C TRP A 107 1.48 -7.64 -4.35
N ASP A 108 2.45 -8.49 -4.05
CA ASP A 108 2.27 -9.93 -3.96
C ASP A 108 2.12 -10.31 -2.48
N ILE A 109 1.30 -11.33 -2.21
CA ILE A 109 1.06 -11.82 -0.85
C ILE A 109 1.26 -13.33 -0.81
N TYR A 110 2.12 -13.78 0.10
CA TYR A 110 2.43 -15.19 0.32
C TYR A 110 2.06 -15.60 1.74
N SER A 111 1.79 -16.88 1.95
CA SER A 111 1.49 -17.47 3.25
C SER A 111 2.30 -18.74 3.46
N TYR A 112 3.10 -18.76 4.51
CA TYR A 112 3.87 -19.93 4.90
C TYR A 112 3.91 -20.04 6.41
N ASP A 113 3.77 -21.27 6.90
CA ASP A 113 3.73 -21.59 8.33
C ASP A 113 2.65 -20.76 9.05
N SER A 114 3.04 -19.79 9.89
CA SER A 114 2.14 -18.89 10.64
C SER A 114 2.34 -17.42 10.25
N TRP A 115 2.75 -17.16 9.01
CA TRP A 115 3.11 -15.83 8.53
C TRP A 115 2.52 -15.52 7.16
N LEU A 116 2.07 -14.28 7.01
CA LEU A 116 1.84 -13.62 5.73
C LEU A 116 3.04 -12.74 5.39
N TYR A 117 3.40 -12.71 4.10
CA TYR A 117 4.52 -11.95 3.57
C TYR A 117 4.00 -11.01 2.48
N PHE A 118 4.16 -9.70 2.68
CA PHE A 118 3.71 -8.68 1.72
C PHE A 118 4.93 -8.11 1.01
N VAL A 119 4.99 -8.34 -0.29
CA VAL A 119 6.16 -8.10 -1.12
C VAL A 119 5.80 -7.12 -2.22
N LYS A 120 6.66 -6.12 -2.46
CA LYS A 120 6.47 -5.21 -3.59
C LYS A 120 6.62 -5.98 -4.90
N SER A 121 5.58 -5.97 -5.74
CA SER A 121 5.50 -6.80 -6.95
C SER A 121 6.59 -6.49 -7.99
N TRP A 122 7.11 -5.25 -8.01
CA TRP A 122 8.07 -4.78 -9.01
C TRP A 122 9.52 -4.71 -8.52
N THR A 123 9.78 -4.92 -7.21
CA THR A 123 11.15 -4.97 -6.67
C THR A 123 11.47 -6.29 -5.95
N GLY A 124 10.45 -7.10 -5.64
CA GLY A 124 10.60 -8.29 -4.80
C GLY A 124 10.96 -7.99 -3.34
N GLU A 125 10.92 -6.72 -2.92
CA GLU A 125 11.24 -6.29 -1.55
C GLU A 125 10.13 -6.70 -0.57
N LEU A 126 10.49 -7.45 0.47
CA LEU A 126 9.59 -7.78 1.57
C LEU A 126 9.39 -6.56 2.48
N ALA A 127 8.18 -6.03 2.54
CA ALA A 127 7.89 -4.80 3.30
C ALA A 127 7.12 -5.07 4.61
N TYR A 128 6.30 -6.12 4.65
CA TYR A 128 5.59 -6.53 5.87
C TYR A 128 5.64 -8.05 6.06
N LYS A 129 5.79 -8.47 7.32
CA LYS A 129 5.47 -9.84 7.76
C LYS A 129 4.36 -9.75 8.80
N ALA A 130 3.26 -10.48 8.63
CA ALA A 130 2.19 -10.53 9.61
C ALA A 130 2.07 -11.96 10.17
N HIS A 131 2.36 -12.12 11.46
CA HIS A 131 2.20 -13.39 12.15
C HIS A 131 0.75 -13.58 12.54
N PHE A 132 0.24 -14.80 12.38
CA PHE A 132 -1.10 -15.15 12.84
C PHE A 132 -1.08 -16.40 13.71
N ILE A 133 -1.98 -16.41 14.69
CA ILE A 133 -2.19 -17.53 15.60
C ILE A 133 -3.65 -17.96 15.59
N LYS A 134 -3.89 -19.24 15.89
CA LYS A 134 -5.24 -19.74 16.12
C LYS A 134 -5.69 -19.33 17.52
N LYS A 135 -6.75 -18.52 17.61
CA LYS A 135 -7.47 -18.21 18.86
C LYS A 135 -8.90 -18.72 18.74
N LYS A 136 -9.23 -19.78 19.49
CA LYS A 136 -10.51 -20.49 19.37
C LYS A 136 -10.71 -20.96 17.93
N ASP A 137 -11.78 -20.49 17.27
CA ASP A 137 -12.16 -20.86 15.90
C ASP A 137 -11.77 -19.81 14.85
N LYS A 138 -10.89 -18.86 15.20
CA LYS A 138 -10.44 -17.80 14.31
C LYS A 138 -8.93 -17.74 14.24
N LEU A 139 -8.39 -17.41 13.07
CA LEU A 139 -7.00 -16.94 12.98
C LEU A 139 -6.98 -15.45 13.29
N VAL A 140 -6.00 -15.03 14.08
CA VAL A 140 -5.80 -13.64 14.46
C VAL A 140 -4.36 -13.29 14.15
N ILE A 141 -4.17 -12.25 13.34
CA ILE A 141 -2.87 -11.61 13.20
C ILE A 141 -2.59 -10.87 14.51
N ASP A 142 -1.61 -11.35 15.24
CA ASP A 142 -1.23 -10.85 16.57
C ASP A 142 -0.01 -9.93 16.53
N LYS A 143 0.77 -9.98 15.44
CA LYS A 143 2.02 -9.25 15.33
C LYS A 143 2.37 -8.91 13.89
N ILE A 144 2.88 -7.71 13.66
CA ILE A 144 3.36 -7.23 12.35
C ILE A 144 4.81 -6.78 12.49
N VAL A 145 5.65 -7.20 11.56
CA VAL A 145 7.05 -6.77 11.44
C VAL A 145 7.20 -5.95 10.17
N THR A 146 7.69 -4.72 10.28
CA THR A 146 7.89 -3.82 9.13
C THR A 146 8.90 -2.72 9.43
N GLY A 147 9.59 -2.24 8.40
CA GLY A 147 10.38 -0.99 8.43
C GLY A 147 9.69 0.17 7.72
N ALA A 148 8.51 -0.05 7.12
CA ALA A 148 7.87 0.90 6.21
C ALA A 148 7.17 2.07 6.92
N VAL A 149 6.81 1.92 8.20
CA VAL A 149 6.01 2.91 8.95
C VAL A 149 6.85 3.85 9.82
N ALA A 150 8.14 3.55 10.01
CA ALA A 150 9.01 4.28 10.93
C ALA A 150 9.13 5.79 10.61
N ARG A 151 8.93 6.19 9.35
CA ARG A 151 9.00 7.59 8.89
C ARG A 151 7.64 8.29 8.77
N MET A 152 6.54 7.59 9.02
CA MET A 152 5.18 8.08 8.70
C MET A 152 4.38 8.50 9.94
N SER A 153 4.91 8.28 11.15
CA SER A 153 4.24 8.60 12.40
C SER A 153 5.24 8.96 13.49
N SER A 154 4.84 9.83 14.41
CA SER A 154 5.73 10.41 15.41
C SER A 154 5.74 9.62 16.72
N THR A 155 4.71 8.79 16.96
CA THR A 155 4.60 7.97 18.17
C THR A 155 4.53 6.47 17.83
N ASP A 156 4.94 5.62 18.77
CA ASP A 156 4.91 4.17 18.55
C ASP A 156 3.48 3.61 18.46
N GLU A 157 2.52 4.22 19.16
CA GLU A 157 1.10 3.84 19.07
C GLU A 157 0.50 4.13 17.69
N GLU A 158 0.84 5.28 17.09
CA GLU A 158 0.43 5.61 15.72
C GLU A 158 1.09 4.67 14.71
N LYS A 159 2.39 4.37 14.86
CA LYS A 159 3.09 3.41 13.99
C LYS A 159 2.45 2.03 14.05
N GLU A 160 2.15 1.54 15.26
CA GLU A 160 1.48 0.25 15.48
C GLU A 160 0.11 0.22 14.80
N THR A 161 -0.71 1.24 15.06
CA THR A 161 -2.06 1.34 14.50
C THR A 161 -2.01 1.50 12.98
N TYR A 162 -1.06 2.25 12.44
CA TYR A 162 -0.91 2.45 11.00
C TYR A 162 -0.43 1.17 10.29
N ALA A 163 0.52 0.44 10.87
CA ALA A 163 0.96 -0.86 10.35
C ALA A 163 -0.21 -1.87 10.29
N ALA A 164 -1.01 -1.95 11.35
CA ALA A 164 -2.18 -2.81 11.41
C ALA A 164 -3.23 -2.43 10.35
N GLN A 165 -3.50 -1.14 10.19
CA GLN A 165 -4.43 -0.63 9.18
C GLN A 165 -3.98 -0.95 7.75
N ASN A 166 -2.69 -0.78 7.43
CA ASN A 166 -2.15 -1.09 6.10
C ASN A 166 -2.28 -2.57 5.77
N VAL A 167 -1.87 -3.45 6.70
CA VAL A 167 -1.99 -4.90 6.53
C VAL A 167 -3.45 -5.30 6.36
N TYR A 168 -4.35 -4.74 7.15
CA TYR A 168 -5.78 -5.02 7.05
C TYR A 168 -6.35 -4.59 5.70
N SER A 169 -6.12 -3.35 5.25
CA SER A 169 -6.60 -2.88 3.95
C SER A 169 -6.03 -3.71 2.80
N MET A 170 -4.74 -4.09 2.83
CA MET A 170 -4.16 -4.99 1.82
C MET A 170 -4.83 -6.37 1.81
N ILE A 171 -5.13 -6.96 2.98
CA ILE A 171 -5.89 -8.21 3.04
C ILE A 171 -7.26 -8.03 2.38
N GLN A 172 -7.97 -6.95 2.68
CA GLN A 172 -9.31 -6.71 2.15
C GLN A 172 -9.31 -6.51 0.62
N THR A 173 -8.36 -5.74 0.09
CA THR A 173 -8.34 -5.40 -1.35
C THR A 173 -7.66 -6.46 -2.22
N HIS A 174 -6.68 -7.18 -1.69
CA HIS A 174 -5.92 -8.18 -2.45
C HIS A 174 -6.43 -9.59 -2.20
N LEU A 175 -6.56 -10.01 -0.94
CA LEU A 175 -6.97 -11.39 -0.62
C LEU A 175 -8.48 -11.58 -0.63
N MET A 176 -9.24 -10.56 -0.21
CA MET A 176 -10.71 -10.63 -0.19
C MET A 176 -11.35 -10.02 -1.43
N GLU A 177 -10.56 -9.32 -2.26
CA GLU A 177 -11.01 -8.67 -3.50
C GLU A 177 -12.21 -7.74 -3.28
N THR A 178 -12.22 -7.07 -2.13
CA THR A 178 -13.24 -6.08 -1.77
C THR A 178 -12.68 -4.67 -1.87
N GLU A 179 -13.52 -3.72 -2.25
CA GLU A 179 -13.17 -2.32 -2.12
C GLU A 179 -13.14 -1.94 -0.62
N TRP A 180 -11.99 -1.45 -0.17
CA TRP A 180 -11.76 -1.09 1.22
C TRP A 180 -10.87 0.15 1.33
N PRO A 181 -11.18 1.10 2.22
CA PRO A 181 -10.38 2.31 2.33
C PRO A 181 -9.01 2.04 2.97
N TYR A 182 -8.04 2.85 2.58
CA TYR A 182 -6.74 2.92 3.23
C TYR A 182 -6.67 4.14 4.15
N LYS A 183 -5.94 4.02 5.27
CA LYS A 183 -5.70 5.15 6.17
C LYS A 183 -4.76 6.15 5.51
N ILE A 184 -5.16 7.41 5.46
CA ILE A 184 -4.29 8.52 5.09
C ILE A 184 -3.34 8.79 6.26
N PRO A 185 -2.01 8.84 6.04
CA PRO A 185 -1.05 9.21 7.08
C PRO A 185 -1.40 10.53 7.75
N GLU A 186 -1.18 10.63 9.05
CA GLU A 186 -1.53 11.84 9.82
C GLU A 186 -0.79 13.08 9.32
N MET A 187 0.47 12.92 8.90
CA MET A 187 1.28 13.97 8.27
C MET A 187 0.70 14.53 6.97
N MET A 188 -0.33 13.91 6.40
CA MET A 188 -0.99 14.32 5.17
C MET A 188 -2.39 14.93 5.37
N ARG A 189 -2.79 15.24 6.61
CA ARG A 189 -4.14 15.76 6.90
C ARG A 189 -4.48 17.05 6.15
N ASP A 190 -3.52 17.97 6.04
CA ASP A 190 -3.72 19.29 5.44
C ASP A 190 -3.08 19.40 4.05
N ILE A 191 -2.92 18.26 3.36
CA ILE A 191 -2.29 18.17 2.05
C ILE A 191 -3.37 18.07 0.96
N PRO A 192 -3.19 18.71 -0.21
CA PRO A 192 -4.11 18.59 -1.34
C PRO A 192 -4.42 17.14 -1.72
N GLU A 193 -5.67 16.89 -2.11
CA GLU A 193 -6.20 15.56 -2.36
C GLU A 193 -5.46 14.82 -3.49
N GLU A 194 -4.96 15.53 -4.51
CA GLU A 194 -4.16 14.92 -5.58
C GLU A 194 -2.81 14.40 -5.10
N LEU A 195 -2.22 15.07 -4.10
CA LEU A 195 -0.98 14.61 -3.47
C LEU A 195 -1.25 13.42 -2.55
N ILE A 196 -2.41 13.39 -1.87
CA ILE A 196 -2.88 12.20 -1.15
C ILE A 196 -3.04 11.04 -2.13
N ALA A 197 -3.80 11.20 -3.22
CA ALA A 197 -4.01 10.17 -4.23
C ALA A 197 -2.68 9.65 -4.83
N SER A 198 -1.77 10.56 -5.17
CA SER A 198 -0.43 10.20 -5.65
C SER A 198 0.37 9.41 -4.62
N HIS A 199 0.27 9.76 -3.34
CA HIS A 199 0.96 9.04 -2.26
C HIS A 199 0.36 7.66 -2.02
N MET A 200 -0.97 7.54 -1.99
CA MET A 200 -1.68 6.27 -1.82
C MET A 200 -1.39 5.33 -2.99
N PHE A 201 -1.39 5.83 -4.24
CA PHE A 201 -0.94 5.05 -5.39
C PHE A 201 0.53 4.63 -5.25
N ALA A 202 1.41 5.53 -4.80
CA ALA A 202 2.82 5.20 -4.62
C ALA A 202 3.04 4.04 -3.62
N LEU A 203 2.24 3.95 -2.56
CA LEU A 203 2.34 2.89 -1.55
C LEU A 203 1.57 1.61 -1.91
N PHE A 204 0.35 1.74 -2.41
CA PHE A 204 -0.61 0.63 -2.48
C PHE A 204 -1.08 0.29 -3.90
N GLY A 205 -0.84 1.17 -4.86
CA GLY A 205 -1.12 0.91 -6.27
C GLY A 205 -2.57 1.14 -6.65
N ALA A 206 -2.94 0.62 -7.82
CA ALA A 206 -4.27 0.77 -8.41
C ALA A 206 -5.39 0.13 -7.57
N LYS A 207 -5.07 -0.82 -6.67
CA LYS A 207 -6.04 -1.40 -5.74
C LYS A 207 -6.41 -0.48 -4.57
N ALA A 208 -5.69 0.62 -4.35
CA ALA A 208 -6.13 1.67 -3.42
C ALA A 208 -7.04 2.67 -4.14
N THR A 209 -8.34 2.42 -4.07
CA THR A 209 -9.36 3.26 -4.72
C THR A 209 -9.99 4.27 -3.77
N MET A 210 -9.83 4.06 -2.46
CA MET A 210 -10.41 4.91 -1.42
C MET A 210 -9.41 5.15 -0.30
N ALA A 211 -9.46 6.35 0.27
CA ALA A 211 -8.64 6.76 1.40
C ALA A 211 -9.49 7.44 2.47
N THR A 212 -9.05 7.43 3.73
CA THR A 212 -9.79 8.06 4.84
C THR A 212 -8.86 8.48 5.98
N HIS A 213 -9.25 9.51 6.72
CA HIS A 213 -8.62 9.83 8.01
C HIS A 213 -9.15 8.97 9.16
N ALA A 214 -10.23 8.20 8.97
CA ALA A 214 -10.75 7.32 10.01
C ALA A 214 -9.82 6.13 10.29
N ASN A 215 -9.97 5.51 11.46
CA ASN A 215 -9.31 4.24 11.74
C ASN A 215 -10.02 3.12 10.97
N VAL A 216 -9.37 2.56 9.95
CA VAL A 216 -9.99 1.57 9.06
C VAL A 216 -10.29 0.23 9.74
N LEU A 217 -9.71 -0.05 10.91
CA LEU A 217 -10.05 -1.24 11.71
C LEU A 217 -11.42 -1.11 12.40
N ASN A 218 -11.92 0.12 12.55
CA ASN A 218 -13.20 0.40 13.22
C ASN A 218 -14.36 0.54 12.24
N ILE A 219 -14.09 0.58 10.93
CA ILE A 219 -15.11 0.70 9.89
C ILE A 219 -15.95 -0.58 9.86
N ARG A 220 -17.27 -0.39 9.89
CA ARG A 220 -18.24 -1.46 9.70
C ARG A 220 -19.02 -1.13 8.44
N ARG A 221 -18.91 -1.98 7.41
CA ARG A 221 -19.69 -1.81 6.19
C ARG A 221 -21.17 -1.99 6.54
N SER A 222 -21.96 -0.96 6.26
CA SER A 222 -23.41 -1.05 6.34
C SER A 222 -23.86 -1.98 5.21
N SER A 223 -24.55 -3.05 5.56
CA SER A 223 -25.15 -4.02 4.63
C SER A 223 -26.37 -3.42 3.93
#